data_AF-A0A7J3WG03-F1
#
_entry.id   AF-A0A7J3WG03-F1
#
_cell.length_a   1.000
_cell.length_b   1.000
_cell.length_c   1.000
_cell.angle_alpha   90.00
_cell.angle_beta   90.00
_cell.angle_gamma   90.00
#
_symmetry.space_group_name_H-M   'P 1'
#
loop_
_entity.id
_entity.type
_entity.pdbx_description
1 polymer ?
#
loop_
_entity_poly.entity_id
_entity_poly.type
_entity_poly.pdbx_seq_one_letter_code
_entity_poly.pdbx_strand_id
1 'polypeptide(L)'
;MLRRVMALLAAWSVCVLAALGWGLRREWPDFVHDSYGFPFPWAIHTLVTFTGPADFWVVNINALILNLVFWHGVLGAALALLLRKRR
;
A
#
# COMPACT_ATOMS: atom_id res chain seq x y z
N MET A 1 23.62 15.31 7.29
CA MET A 1 23.31 13.91 6.95
C MET A 1 22.05 13.44 7.66
N LEU A 2 22.04 13.45 9.00
CA LEU A 2 20.89 13.02 9.81
C LEU A 2 19.56 13.66 9.38
N ARG A 3 19.50 14.99 9.22
CA ARG A 3 18.30 15.70 8.77
C ARG A 3 17.72 15.20 7.44
N ARG A 4 18.57 14.85 6.47
CA ARG A 4 18.13 14.34 5.15
C ARG A 4 17.58 12.92 5.26
N VAL A 5 18.20 12.08 6.08
CA VAL A 5 17.73 10.72 6.35
C VAL A 5 16.39 10.77 7.09
N MET A 6 16.27 11.61 8.13
CA MET A 6 15.01 11.78 8.86
C MET A 6 13.89 12.30 7.97
N ALA A 7 14.17 13.28 7.11
CA ALA A 7 13.18 13.79 6.16
C ALA A 7 12.74 12.71 5.15
N LEU A 8 13.68 11.91 4.63
CA LEU A 8 13.35 10.80 3.74
C LEU A 8 12.48 9.76 4.43
N LEU A 9 12.82 9.34 5.65
CA LEU A 9 12.05 8.36 6.42
C LEU A 9 10.63 8.87 6.71
N ALA A 10 10.49 10.13 7.13
CA ALA A 10 9.18 10.72 7.40
C ALA A 10 8.31 10.78 6.14
N ALA A 11 8.86 11.28 5.03
CA ALA A 11 8.14 11.32 3.76
C ALA A 11 7.78 9.91 3.27
N TRP A 12 8.70 8.95 3.42
CA TRP A 12 8.47 7.56 3.02
C TRP A 12 7.34 6.92 3.81
N SER A 13 7.31 7.09 5.13
CA SER A 13 6.24 6.56 5.97
C SER A 13 4.87 7.09 5.55
N VAL A 14 4.76 8.38 5.24
CA VAL A 14 3.52 8.98 4.73
C VAL A 14 3.12 8.33 3.39
N CYS A 15 4.07 8.16 2.48
CA CYS A 15 3.81 7.51 1.19
C CYS A 15 3.35 6.05 1.34
N VAL A 16 3.96 5.28 2.25
CA VAL A 16 3.58 3.87 2.49
C VAL A 16 2.18 3.80 3.09
N LEU A 17 1.86 4.64 4.08
CA LEU A 17 0.51 4.67 4.66
C LEU A 17 -0.54 5.04 3.60
N ALA A 18 -0.25 6.04 2.76
CA ALA A 18 -1.12 6.39 1.65
C ALA A 18 -1.26 5.21 0.65
N ALA A 19 -0.17 4.59 0.23
CA ALA A 19 -0.20 3.49 -0.73
C ALA A 19 -0.95 2.25 -0.21
N LEU A 20 -0.84 1.94 1.09
CA LEU A 20 -1.51 0.81 1.70
C LEU A 20 -2.98 1.09 2.03
N GLY A 21 -3.30 2.35 2.37
CA GLY A 21 -4.63 2.77 2.81
C GLY A 21 -5.52 3.38 1.73
N TRP A 22 -4.99 3.69 0.54
CA TRP A 22 -5.77 4.26 -0.55
C TRP A 22 -6.69 3.19 -1.15
N GLY A 23 -8.00 3.39 -1.00
CA GLY A 23 -9.03 2.54 -1.58
C GLY A 23 -9.38 2.98 -3.00
N LEU A 24 -9.43 2.03 -3.93
CA LEU A 24 -9.97 2.21 -5.27
C LEU A 24 -11.32 1.50 -5.37
N ARG A 25 -12.39 2.28 -5.47
CA ARG A 25 -13.75 1.78 -5.77
C ARG A 25 -13.79 1.19 -7.17
N ARG A 26 -14.35 -0.02 -7.29
CA ARG A 26 -14.77 -0.62 -8.55
C ARG A 26 -16.25 -0.94 -8.48
N GLU A 27 -16.99 -0.41 -9.46
CA GLU A 27 -18.43 -0.55 -9.56
C GLU A 27 -18.76 -1.41 -10.77
N TRP A 28 -19.03 -2.69 -10.55
CA TRP A 28 -19.63 -3.57 -11.55
C TRP A 28 -21.13 -3.73 -11.27
N PRO A 29 -21.96 -4.05 -12.28
CA PRO A 29 -23.42 -4.10 -12.12
C PRO A 29 -23.91 -4.97 -10.96
N ASP A 30 -23.18 -6.03 -10.63
CA ASP A 30 -23.48 -7.03 -9.61
C ASP A 30 -22.38 -7.16 -8.54
N PHE A 31 -21.34 -6.32 -8.59
CA PHE A 31 -20.21 -6.40 -7.67
C PHE A 31 -19.56 -5.04 -7.44
N VAL A 32 -19.86 -4.44 -6.30
CA VAL A 32 -19.27 -3.16 -5.89
C VAL A 32 -18.31 -3.41 -4.73
N HIS A 33 -17.06 -3.00 -4.90
CA HIS A 33 -16.05 -3.20 -3.86
C HIS A 33 -14.98 -2.10 -3.90
N ASP A 34 -14.38 -1.82 -2.74
CA ASP A 34 -13.18 -1.01 -2.59
C ASP A 34 -11.96 -1.92 -2.44
N SER A 35 -10.90 -1.67 -3.20
CA SER A 35 -9.62 -2.39 -3.05
C SER A 35 -8.53 -1.49 -2.52
N TYR A 36 -7.83 -1.96 -1.50
CA TYR A 36 -6.78 -1.23 -0.80
C TYR A 36 -5.42 -1.88 -1.01
N GLY A 37 -4.40 -1.04 -1.21
CA GLY A 37 -3.02 -1.48 -1.36
C GLY A 37 -2.45 -1.28 -2.75
N PHE A 38 -1.19 -0.87 -2.80
CA PHE A 38 -0.40 -0.75 -4.01
C PHE A 38 1.05 -1.19 -3.73
N PRO A 39 1.69 -1.96 -4.63
CA PRO A 39 1.15 -2.46 -5.91
C PRO A 39 0.23 -3.68 -5.78
N PHE A 40 0.20 -4.34 -4.62
CA PHE A 40 -0.61 -5.55 -4.42
C PHE A 40 -1.83 -5.24 -3.56
N PRO A 41 -3.07 -5.43 -4.04
CA PRO A 41 -4.24 -5.28 -3.19
C PRO A 41 -4.21 -6.28 -2.02
N TRP A 42 -4.30 -5.78 -0.79
CA TRP A 42 -4.22 -6.62 0.42
C TRP A 42 -5.54 -6.67 1.19
N ALA A 43 -6.43 -5.70 1.00
CA ALA A 43 -7.77 -5.71 1.55
C ALA A 43 -8.79 -5.34 0.49
N ILE A 44 -9.92 -6.06 0.49
CA ILE A 44 -11.07 -5.78 -0.36
C ILE A 44 -12.30 -5.64 0.53
N HIS A 45 -12.98 -4.51 0.46
CA HIS A 45 -14.25 -4.27 1.13
C HIS A 45 -15.37 -4.40 0.12
N THR A 46 -16.21 -5.42 0.26
CA THR A 46 -17.32 -5.67 -0.66
C THR A 46 -18.59 -5.03 -0.12
N LEU A 47 -19.24 -4.23 -0.96
CA LEU A 47 -20.42 -3.41 -0.64
C LEU A 47 -21.70 -3.92 -1.30
N VAL A 48 -21.57 -4.54 -2.48
CA VAL A 48 -22.68 -5.14 -3.21
C VAL A 48 -22.21 -6.42 -3.87
N THR A 49 -23.08 -7.42 -3.85
CA THR A 49 -22.93 -8.70 -4.55
C THR A 49 -24.19 -8.98 -5.36
N PHE A 50 -24.18 -10.06 -6.15
CA PHE A 50 -25.36 -10.52 -6.89
C PHE A 50 -26.58 -10.78 -5.99
N THR A 51 -26.37 -11.16 -4.72
CA THR A 51 -27.43 -11.40 -3.74
C THR A 51 -27.94 -10.13 -3.05
N GLY A 52 -27.41 -8.95 -3.40
CA GLY A 52 -27.78 -7.66 -2.84
C GLY A 52 -26.63 -6.97 -2.09
N PRO A 53 -26.95 -5.96 -1.25
CA PRO A 53 -25.97 -5.27 -0.42
C PRO A 53 -25.17 -6.26 0.43
N ALA A 54 -23.87 -6.05 0.46
CA ALA A 54 -22.91 -6.82 1.23
C ALA A 54 -22.08 -5.87 2.08
N ASP A 55 -21.52 -6.37 3.18
CA ASP A 55 -20.56 -5.62 3.99
C ASP A 55 -19.58 -6.61 4.61
N PHE A 56 -18.55 -6.96 3.86
CA PHE A 56 -17.51 -7.85 4.36
C PHE A 56 -16.13 -7.50 3.80
N TRP A 57 -15.12 -7.84 4.60
CA TRP A 57 -13.72 -7.62 4.28
C TRP A 57 -13.03 -8.93 3.96
N VAL A 58 -12.31 -8.95 2.84
CA VAL A 58 -11.39 -10.02 2.49
C VAL A 58 -9.97 -9.50 2.62
N VAL A 59 -9.20 -10.11 3.51
CA VAL A 59 -7.81 -9.72 3.80
C VAL A 59 -6.85 -10.78 3.28
N ASN A 60 -5.91 -10.37 2.45
CA ASN A 60 -4.81 -11.19 1.97
C ASN A 60 -3.51 -10.77 2.66
N ILE A 61 -3.14 -11.50 3.72
CA ILE A 61 -1.95 -11.24 4.52
C ILE A 61 -0.67 -11.40 3.69
N ASN A 62 -0.64 -12.34 2.75
CA ASN A 62 0.51 -12.53 1.87
C ASN A 62 0.75 -11.29 0.99
N ALA A 63 -0.33 -10.72 0.43
CA ALA A 63 -0.23 -9.48 -0.34
C ALA A 63 0.22 -8.31 0.55
N LEU A 64 -0.25 -8.21 1.80
CA LEU A 64 0.23 -7.19 2.75
C LEU A 64 1.74 -7.32 3.00
N ILE A 65 2.23 -8.54 3.26
CA ILE A 65 3.65 -8.82 3.45
C ILE A 65 4.45 -8.44 2.20
N LEU A 66 3.97 -8.82 1.01
CA LEU A 66 4.63 -8.46 -0.25
C LEU A 66 4.72 -6.95 -0.46
N ASN A 67 3.67 -6.18 -0.12
CA ASN A 67 3.75 -4.72 -0.15
C ASN A 67 4.81 -4.20 0.82
N LEU A 68 4.82 -4.69 2.06
CA LEU A 68 5.79 -4.24 3.07
C LEU A 68 7.22 -4.51 2.60
N VAL A 69 7.49 -5.72 2.09
CA VAL A 69 8.79 -6.09 1.52
C VAL A 69 9.15 -5.19 0.34
N PHE A 70 8.22 -4.96 -0.58
CA PHE A 70 8.42 -4.09 -1.74
C PHE A 70 8.80 -2.66 -1.30
N TRP A 71 7.98 -2.03 -0.47
CA TRP A 71 8.19 -0.64 -0.05
C TRP A 71 9.44 -0.46 0.80
N HIS A 72 9.75 -1.39 1.70
CA HIS A 72 10.98 -1.32 2.51
C HIS A 72 12.22 -1.65 1.67
N GLY A 73 12.12 -2.55 0.69
CA GLY A 73 13.19 -2.84 -0.26
C GLY A 73 13.57 -1.60 -1.08
N VAL A 74 12.58 -0.87 -1.59
CA VAL A 74 12.81 0.39 -2.34
C VAL A 74 13.43 1.46 -1.45
N LEU A 75 12.96 1.62 -0.20
CA LEU A 75 13.58 2.53 0.77
C LEU A 75 15.04 2.16 1.04
N GLY A 76 15.32 0.87 1.24
CA GLY A 76 16.67 0.36 1.46
C GLY A 76 17.60 0.70 0.29
N ALA A 77 17.13 0.52 -0.95
CA ALA A 77 17.87 0.91 -2.15
C ALA A 77 18.08 2.44 -2.23
N ALA A 78 17.06 3.24 -1.95
CA ALA A 78 17.16 4.71 -1.94
C ALA A 78 18.18 5.21 -0.90
N LEU A 79 18.16 4.62 0.31
CA LEU A 79 19.14 4.90 1.35
C LEU A 79 20.55 4.49 0.92
N ALA A 80 20.73 3.30 0.35
CA ALA A 80 22.02 2.84 -0.14
C ALA A 80 22.62 3.78 -1.20
N LEU A 81 21.80 4.26 -2.14
CA LEU A 81 22.21 5.25 -3.16
C LEU A 81 22.57 6.60 -2.54
N LEU A 82 21.76 7.09 -1.59
CA LEU A 82 22.02 8.35 -0.88
C LEU A 82 23.34 8.31 -0.10
N LEU A 83 23.64 7.17 0.53
CA LEU A 83 24.88 6.93 1.26
C LEU A 83 26.08 6.76 0.32
N ARG A 84 25.90 6.08 -0.82
CA ARG A 84 26.95 5.85 -1.82
C ARG A 84 27.41 7.15 -2.50
N LYS A 85 26.48 8.03 -2.90
CA LYS A 85 26.78 9.32 -3.57
C LYS A 85 27.67 10.26 -2.73
N ARG A 86 27.88 9.91 -1.47
CA ARG A 86 28.63 10.71 -0.50
C ARG A 86 30.05 10.19 -0.21
N ARG A 87 30.38 8.97 -0.64
CA ARG A 87 31.79 8.50 -0.70
C ARG A 87 32.42 9.02 -1.99
#